data_AF-A0A089ZEM4-F1
#
_entry.id   AF-A0A089ZEM4-F1
#
_cell.length_a   1.000
_cell.length_b   1.000
_cell.length_c   1.000
_cell.angle_alpha   90.00
_cell.angle_beta   90.00
_cell.angle_gamma   90.00
#
_symmetry.space_group_name_H-M   'P 1'
#
loop_
_entity.id
_entity.type
_entity.pdbx_description
1 polymer ?
#
loop_
_entity_poly.entity_id
_entity_poly.type
_entity_poly.pdbx_seq_one_letter_code
_entity_poly.pdbx_strand_id
1 'polypeptide(L)'
;MMMTSDQVKRESRNIKYLLGKYKTKQPGEVNPRTIDLKKEWRENQKIRVALKQMEDLNVTGELQNQAIWIITHGPRTKDLCARCKYETVTLAIIFYLKFSNTKKRPLSHYKLARDLGLTEEIYANIVTKLGRFFQEKMALTGRIKRYDNS
;
A
#
# COMPACT_ATOMS: atom_id res chain seq x y z
N MET A 1 24.64 57.12 8.55
CA MET A 1 24.29 56.16 7.50
C MET A 1 24.36 54.76 8.09
N MET A 2 23.21 54.20 8.51
CA MET A 2 23.13 52.85 9.06
C MET A 2 23.13 51.84 7.92
N MET A 3 24.13 50.97 7.85
CA MET A 3 24.11 49.84 6.94
C MET A 3 23.17 48.75 7.49
N THR A 4 22.21 48.36 6.66
CA THR A 4 21.19 47.35 6.95
C THR A 4 21.83 45.97 7.16
N SER A 5 21.34 45.26 8.17
CA SER A 5 21.80 43.96 8.67
C SER A 5 21.69 42.78 7.69
N ASP A 6 21.25 43.01 6.45
CA ASP A 6 21.07 41.99 5.42
C ASP A 6 22.33 41.73 4.57
N GLN A 7 23.31 42.62 4.59
CA GLN A 7 24.55 42.44 3.81
C GLN A 7 25.52 41.41 4.42
N VAL A 8 25.41 41.12 5.72
CA VAL A 8 26.35 40.22 6.44
C VAL A 8 26.08 38.72 6.20
N LYS A 9 24.97 38.33 5.56
CA LYS A 9 24.53 36.91 5.51
C LYS A 9 24.81 36.15 4.20
N ARG A 10 25.33 36.80 3.16
CA ARG A 10 25.61 36.13 1.87
C ARG A 10 27.08 35.71 1.71
N GLU A 11 28.03 36.52 2.16
CA GLU A 11 29.47 36.24 2.03
C GLU A 11 29.94 35.06 2.92
N SER A 12 29.21 34.77 4.00
CA SER A 12 29.48 33.64 4.89
C SER A 12 29.05 32.27 4.34
N ARG A 13 28.41 32.21 3.16
CA ARG A 13 28.01 30.97 2.48
C ARG A 13 29.04 30.49 1.45
N ASN A 14 30.33 30.57 1.80
CA ASN A 14 31.39 29.98 0.98
C ASN A 14 31.12 28.48 0.76
N ILE A 15 31.49 27.93 -0.40
CA ILE A 15 31.37 26.50 -0.73
C ILE A 15 31.91 25.62 0.41
N LYS A 16 33.01 26.01 1.05
CA LYS A 16 33.55 25.28 2.21
C LYS A 16 32.60 25.26 3.42
N TYR A 17 31.89 26.35 3.67
CA TYR A 17 30.87 26.44 4.74
C TYR A 17 29.65 25.56 4.42
N LEU A 18 29.17 25.59 3.17
CA LEU A 18 28.06 24.74 2.73
C LEU A 18 28.44 23.26 2.83
N LEU A 19 29.61 22.88 2.34
CA LEU A 19 30.13 21.51 2.44
C LEU A 19 30.34 21.07 3.91
N GLY A 20 30.78 21.98 4.78
CA GLY A 20 30.88 21.73 6.22
C GLY A 20 29.52 21.47 6.86
N LYS A 21 28.50 22.23 6.47
CA LYS A 21 27.12 22.10 6.99
C LYS A 21 26.46 20.76 6.62
N TYR A 22 26.82 20.17 5.48
CA TYR A 22 26.33 18.84 5.05
C TYR A 22 27.17 17.67 5.60
N LYS A 23 28.30 17.93 6.28
CA LYS A 23 29.04 16.88 7.01
C LYS A 23 28.41 16.52 8.35
N THR A 24 27.54 17.38 8.89
CA THR A 24 26.84 17.19 10.17
C THR A 24 25.35 17.04 9.93
N LYS A 25 24.72 16.03 10.57
CA LYS A 25 23.26 15.80 10.50
C LYS A 25 22.49 17.09 10.78
N GLN A 26 21.59 17.47 9.88
CA GLN A 26 20.76 18.65 10.11
C GLN A 26 19.54 18.28 10.96
N PRO A 27 19.10 19.18 11.87
CA PRO A 27 17.87 18.97 12.62
C PRO A 27 16.69 18.88 11.64
N GLY A 28 16.04 17.72 11.57
CA GLY A 28 14.96 17.40 10.63
C GLY A 28 15.36 16.48 9.46
N GLU A 29 16.65 16.15 9.30
CA GLU A 29 17.05 15.14 8.32
C GLU A 29 16.53 13.76 8.75
N VAL A 30 15.72 13.16 7.88
CA VAL A 30 15.22 11.80 8.07
C VAL A 30 16.42 10.87 8.06
N ASN A 31 16.63 10.18 9.17
CA ASN A 31 17.76 9.28 9.32
C ASN A 31 17.61 8.13 8.30
N PRO A 32 18.50 7.98 7.30
CA PRO A 32 18.34 6.91 6.30
C PRO A 32 18.47 5.51 6.91
N ARG A 33 18.99 5.41 8.15
CA ARG A 33 19.02 4.16 8.93
C ARG A 33 17.65 3.69 9.44
N THR A 34 16.64 4.57 9.48
CA THR A 34 15.27 4.22 9.93
C THR A 34 14.32 3.93 8.76
N ILE A 35 14.67 4.27 7.52
CA ILE A 35 13.85 3.96 6.34
C ILE A 35 14.40 2.70 5.68
N ASP A 36 13.61 1.63 5.70
CA ASP A 36 13.87 0.46 4.86
C ASP A 36 13.43 0.76 3.41
N LEU A 37 14.32 1.43 2.66
CA LEU A 37 14.11 1.80 1.25
C LEU A 37 13.72 0.59 0.38
N LYS A 38 14.17 -0.63 0.73
CA LYS A 38 13.81 -1.84 -0.02
C LYS A 38 12.36 -2.23 0.24
N LYS A 39 11.88 -2.09 1.47
CA LYS A 39 10.48 -2.36 1.82
C LYS A 39 9.54 -1.38 1.10
N GLU A 40 9.86 -0.08 1.16
CA GLU A 40 9.08 0.96 0.48
C GLU A 40 9.03 0.74 -1.03
N TRP A 41 10.17 0.40 -1.65
CA TRP A 41 10.21 0.06 -3.07
C TRP A 41 9.30 -1.13 -3.40
N ARG A 42 9.32 -2.19 -2.58
CA ARG A 42 8.46 -3.38 -2.78
C ARG A 42 6.98 -3.06 -2.63
N GLU A 43 6.61 -2.20 -1.68
CA GLU A 43 5.22 -1.75 -1.49
C GLU A 43 4.75 -0.93 -2.69
N ASN A 44 5.58 0.00 -3.16
CA ASN A 44 5.29 0.78 -4.36
C ASN A 44 5.15 -0.09 -5.63
N GLN A 45 5.95 -1.15 -5.77
CA GLN A 45 5.79 -2.10 -6.88
C GLN A 45 4.43 -2.83 -6.82
N LYS A 46 4.00 -3.26 -5.63
CA LYS A 46 2.67 -3.89 -5.47
C LYS A 46 1.54 -2.96 -5.88
N ILE A 47 1.61 -1.70 -5.45
CA ILE A 47 0.60 -0.68 -5.79
C ILE A 47 0.58 -0.45 -7.30
N ARG A 48 1.74 -0.30 -7.95
CA ARG A 48 1.82 -0.12 -9.41
C ARG A 48 1.21 -1.29 -10.18
N VAL A 49 1.51 -2.52 -9.77
CA VAL A 49 0.91 -3.71 -10.38
C VAL A 49 -0.61 -3.71 -10.18
N ALA A 50 -1.09 -3.41 -8.97
CA ALA A 50 -2.51 -3.35 -8.70
C ALA A 50 -3.23 -2.27 -9.52
N LEU A 51 -2.62 -1.09 -9.69
CA LEU A 51 -3.16 -0.01 -10.53
C LEU A 51 -3.34 -0.47 -11.98
N LYS A 52 -2.33 -1.14 -12.55
CA LYS A 52 -2.43 -1.69 -13.90
C LYS A 52 -3.53 -2.76 -14.01
N GLN A 53 -3.60 -3.69 -13.04
CA GLN A 53 -4.64 -4.72 -13.02
C GLN A 53 -6.06 -4.13 -12.90
N MET A 54 -6.21 -3.03 -12.15
CA MET A 54 -7.50 -2.33 -12.02
C MET A 54 -7.89 -1.62 -13.31
N GLU A 55 -6.94 -1.00 -13.99
CA GLU A 55 -7.14 -0.39 -15.31
C GLU A 55 -7.60 -1.46 -16.33
N ASP A 56 -6.90 -2.59 -16.40
CA ASP A 56 -7.26 -3.72 -17.28
C ASP A 56 -8.66 -4.28 -16.99
N LEU A 57 -9.12 -4.17 -15.74
CA LEU A 57 -10.44 -4.63 -15.30
C LEU A 57 -11.50 -3.52 -15.25
N ASN A 58 -11.19 -2.29 -15.67
CA ASN A 58 -12.05 -1.12 -15.58
C ASN A 58 -12.63 -0.93 -14.16
N VAL A 59 -11.76 -0.98 -13.16
CA VAL A 59 -12.08 -0.72 -11.74
C VAL A 59 -11.56 0.68 -11.40
N THR A 60 -12.48 1.63 -11.23
CA THR A 60 -12.17 3.06 -11.03
C THR A 60 -12.89 3.65 -9.83
N GLY A 61 -12.51 4.86 -9.42
CA GLY A 61 -13.19 5.64 -8.39
C GLY A 61 -13.05 5.01 -7.00
N GLU A 62 -14.16 4.88 -6.27
CA GLU A 62 -14.15 4.40 -4.89
C GLU A 62 -13.61 2.96 -4.77
N LEU A 63 -13.92 2.09 -5.73
CA LEU A 63 -13.45 0.70 -5.73
C LEU A 63 -11.93 0.60 -5.87
N GLN A 64 -11.33 1.52 -6.63
CA GLN A 64 -9.89 1.62 -6.76
C GLN A 64 -9.24 2.01 -5.43
N ASN A 65 -9.80 3.01 -4.75
CA ASN A 65 -9.32 3.44 -3.44
C ASN A 65 -9.46 2.33 -2.39
N GLN A 66 -10.59 1.62 -2.40
CA GLN A 66 -10.80 0.46 -1.53
C GLN A 66 -9.77 -0.64 -1.79
N ALA A 67 -9.49 -0.97 -3.06
CA ALA A 67 -8.50 -1.98 -3.42
C ALA A 67 -7.10 -1.61 -2.91
N ILE A 68 -6.68 -0.36 -3.12
CA ILE A 68 -5.39 0.16 -2.64
C ILE A 68 -5.33 0.07 -1.11
N TRP A 69 -6.40 0.45 -0.41
CA TRP A 69 -6.46 0.36 1.04
C TRP A 69 -6.30 -1.08 1.53
N ILE A 70 -6.97 -2.06 0.91
CA ILE A 70 -6.83 -3.48 1.27
C ILE A 70 -5.40 -3.99 1.01
N ILE A 71 -4.79 -3.60 -0.12
CA ILE A 71 -3.43 -4.04 -0.45
C ILE A 71 -2.38 -3.47 0.50
N THR A 72 -2.60 -2.26 1.00
CA THR A 72 -1.67 -1.53 1.88
C THR A 72 -1.86 -1.85 3.37
N HIS A 73 -3.11 -1.96 3.83
CA HIS A 73 -3.46 -2.12 5.24
C HIS A 73 -4.00 -3.51 5.59
N GLY A 74 -4.29 -4.34 4.59
CA GLY A 74 -4.79 -5.69 4.77
C GLY A 74 -3.70 -6.71 5.15
N PRO A 75 -4.07 -8.01 5.17
CA PRO A 75 -3.15 -9.08 5.50
C PRO A 75 -2.03 -9.19 4.45
N ARG A 76 -0.86 -9.69 4.85
CA ARG A 76 0.26 -9.82 3.92
C ARG A 76 -0.11 -10.84 2.83
N THR A 77 0.40 -10.60 1.63
CA THR A 77 0.12 -11.48 0.46
C THR A 77 0.50 -12.93 0.72
N LYS A 78 1.54 -13.18 1.53
CA LYS A 78 1.97 -14.53 1.92
C LYS A 78 1.07 -15.21 2.94
N ASP A 79 0.36 -14.45 3.78
CA ASP A 79 -0.60 -14.99 4.73
C ASP A 79 -1.88 -15.45 3.98
N LEU A 80 -2.27 -14.66 2.97
CA LEU A 80 -3.35 -15.00 2.06
C LEU A 80 -3.00 -16.23 1.20
N CYS A 81 -1.88 -16.21 0.50
CA CYS A 81 -1.41 -17.38 -0.25
C CYS A 81 0.12 -17.45 -0.27
N ALA A 82 0.69 -18.40 0.50
CA ALA A 82 2.14 -18.56 0.62
C ALA A 82 2.82 -18.96 -0.70
N ARG A 83 2.17 -19.84 -1.47
CA ARG A 83 2.67 -20.38 -2.75
C ARG A 83 2.40 -19.47 -3.95
N CYS A 84 1.49 -18.51 -3.83
CA CYS A 84 1.15 -17.61 -4.91
C CYS A 84 2.17 -16.48 -5.06
N LYS A 85 2.26 -15.96 -6.29
CA LYS A 85 2.90 -14.68 -6.58
C LYS A 85 2.04 -13.54 -6.02
N TYR A 86 2.64 -12.41 -5.67
CA TYR A 86 1.89 -11.32 -5.06
C TYR A 86 0.89 -10.71 -6.06
N GLU A 87 1.21 -10.74 -7.35
CA GLU A 87 0.37 -10.28 -8.46
C GLU A 87 -0.93 -11.08 -8.55
N THR A 88 -0.89 -12.39 -8.29
CA THR A 88 -2.08 -13.26 -8.25
C THR A 88 -2.96 -12.90 -7.05
N VAL A 89 -2.34 -12.57 -5.90
CA VAL A 89 -3.07 -12.20 -4.69
C VAL A 89 -3.71 -10.81 -4.83
N THR A 90 -2.99 -9.82 -5.38
CA THR A 90 -3.57 -8.49 -5.66
C THR A 90 -4.72 -8.60 -6.64
N LEU A 91 -4.58 -9.44 -7.67
CA LEU A 91 -5.65 -9.69 -8.63
C LEU A 91 -6.90 -10.29 -7.97
N ALA A 92 -6.72 -11.26 -7.07
CA ALA A 92 -7.83 -11.86 -6.33
C ALA A 92 -8.60 -10.83 -5.49
N ILE A 93 -7.87 -9.91 -4.83
CA ILE A 93 -8.47 -8.81 -4.05
C ILE A 93 -9.28 -7.87 -4.97
N ILE A 94 -8.73 -7.54 -6.15
CA ILE A 94 -9.43 -6.68 -7.12
C ILE A 94 -10.70 -7.37 -7.64
N PHE A 95 -10.65 -8.67 -7.95
CA PHE A 95 -11.84 -9.44 -8.34
C PHE A 95 -12.88 -9.51 -7.22
N TYR A 96 -12.47 -9.65 -5.97
CA TYR A 96 -13.38 -9.61 -4.82
C TYR A 96 -14.20 -8.31 -4.78
N LEU A 97 -13.54 -7.16 -4.95
CA LEU A 97 -14.24 -5.87 -4.98
C LEU A 97 -15.10 -5.71 -6.22
N LYS A 98 -14.59 -6.11 -7.39
CA LYS A 98 -15.35 -6.07 -8.65
C LYS A 98 -16.62 -6.91 -8.57
N PHE A 99 -16.53 -8.14 -8.07
CA PHE A 99 -17.66 -9.08 -7.97
C PHE A 99 -18.62 -8.75 -6.83
N SER A 100 -18.21 -7.93 -5.86
CA SER A 100 -19.11 -7.37 -4.86
C SER A 100 -20.03 -6.29 -5.44
N ASN A 101 -19.63 -5.63 -6.54
CA ASN A 101 -20.33 -4.48 -7.10
C ASN A 101 -20.89 -4.71 -8.52
N THR A 102 -20.55 -5.83 -9.16
CA THR A 102 -20.93 -6.11 -10.55
C THR A 102 -21.36 -7.56 -10.73
N LYS A 103 -21.97 -7.86 -11.89
CA LYS A 103 -22.39 -9.23 -12.23
C LYS A 103 -21.17 -10.16 -12.26
N LYS A 104 -21.27 -11.24 -11.47
CA LYS A 104 -20.24 -12.27 -11.35
C LYS A 104 -20.15 -13.05 -12.65
N ARG A 105 -18.94 -13.19 -13.18
CA ARG A 105 -18.61 -14.08 -14.30
C ARG A 105 -17.50 -15.03 -13.85
N PRO A 106 -17.43 -16.26 -14.40
CA PRO A 106 -16.36 -17.18 -14.10
C PRO A 106 -14.98 -16.55 -14.31
N LEU A 107 -14.01 -16.85 -13.45
CA LEU A 107 -12.66 -16.27 -13.56
C LEU A 107 -11.96 -16.69 -14.85
N SER A 108 -12.29 -17.88 -15.37
CA SER A 108 -11.80 -18.41 -16.65
C SER A 108 -12.11 -17.52 -17.85
N HIS A 109 -13.13 -16.66 -17.76
CA HIS A 109 -13.51 -15.72 -18.82
C HIS A 109 -12.56 -14.52 -18.90
N TYR A 110 -11.78 -14.25 -17.86
CA TYR A 110 -10.86 -13.12 -17.80
C TYR A 110 -9.47 -13.57 -18.22
N LYS A 111 -8.97 -13.03 -19.33
CA LYS A 111 -7.61 -13.29 -19.81
C LYS A 111 -6.56 -13.03 -18.71
N LEU A 112 -6.70 -11.91 -18.01
CA LEU A 112 -5.81 -11.51 -16.92
C LEU A 112 -5.75 -12.55 -15.78
N ALA A 113 -6.88 -13.19 -15.45
CA ALA A 113 -6.92 -14.24 -14.43
C ALA A 113 -6.17 -15.49 -14.89
N ARG A 114 -6.32 -15.89 -16.16
CA ARG A 114 -5.59 -17.03 -16.73
C ARG A 114 -4.09 -16.77 -16.79
N ASP A 115 -3.68 -15.59 -17.26
CA ASP A 115 -2.27 -15.22 -17.42
C ASP A 115 -1.52 -15.20 -16.07
N LEU A 116 -2.22 -14.85 -14.99
CA LEU A 116 -1.66 -14.80 -13.64
C LEU A 116 -1.92 -16.07 -12.81
N GLY A 117 -2.50 -17.11 -13.43
CA GLY A 117 -2.76 -18.39 -12.78
C GLY A 117 -3.78 -18.32 -11.64
N LEU A 118 -4.70 -17.36 -11.67
CA LEU A 118 -5.76 -17.23 -10.67
C LEU A 118 -6.91 -18.18 -11.01
N THR A 119 -6.95 -19.32 -10.31
CA THR A 119 -8.07 -20.28 -10.38
C THR A 119 -9.16 -19.92 -9.37
N GLU A 120 -10.36 -20.49 -9.54
CA GLU A 120 -11.47 -20.29 -8.59
C GLU A 120 -11.15 -20.83 -7.19
N GLU A 121 -10.40 -21.92 -7.10
CA GLU A 121 -9.93 -22.47 -5.82
C GLU A 121 -8.97 -21.52 -5.08
N ILE A 122 -7.99 -20.97 -5.81
CA ILE A 122 -7.04 -20.00 -5.24
C ILE A 122 -7.79 -18.75 -4.81
N TYR A 123 -8.70 -18.27 -5.66
CA TYR A 123 -9.54 -17.11 -5.36
C TYR A 123 -10.37 -17.33 -4.09
N ALA A 124 -11.09 -18.44 -3.99
CA ALA A 124 -11.92 -18.77 -2.83
C ALA A 124 -11.08 -18.78 -1.54
N ASN A 125 -9.92 -19.45 -1.55
CA ASN A 125 -9.04 -19.50 -0.39
C ASN A 125 -8.56 -18.10 0.05
N ILE A 126 -8.15 -17.26 -0.89
CA ILE A 126 -7.73 -15.88 -0.61
C ILE A 126 -8.89 -15.08 -0.02
N VAL A 127 -10.08 -15.14 -0.62
CA VAL A 127 -11.26 -14.39 -0.15
C VAL A 127 -11.72 -14.87 1.22
N THR A 128 -11.70 -16.16 1.51
CA THR A 128 -12.04 -16.70 2.83
C THR A 128 -11.10 -16.17 3.91
N LYS A 129 -9.79 -16.18 3.65
CA LYS A 129 -8.80 -15.62 4.60
C LYS A 129 -8.92 -14.11 4.76
N LEU A 130 -9.21 -13.41 3.67
CA LEU A 130 -9.48 -11.98 3.70
C LEU A 130 -10.73 -11.67 4.53
N GLY A 131 -11.80 -12.45 4.37
CA GLY A 131 -13.02 -12.36 5.17
C GLY A 131 -12.75 -12.59 6.67
N ARG A 132 -11.94 -13.59 7.01
CA ARG A 132 -11.52 -13.83 8.39
C ARG A 132 -10.77 -12.64 8.99
N PHE A 133 -9.83 -12.05 8.24
CA PHE A 133 -9.12 -10.84 8.67
C PHE A 133 -10.08 -9.70 8.98
N PHE A 134 -11.09 -9.47 8.13
CA PHE A 134 -12.08 -8.44 8.36
C PHE A 134 -12.99 -8.74 9.56
N GLN A 135 -13.40 -10.00 9.74
CA GLN A 135 -14.16 -10.40 10.92
C GLN A 135 -13.37 -10.16 12.21
N GLU A 136 -12.09 -10.51 12.24
CA GLU A 136 -11.24 -10.28 13.42
C GLU A 136 -11.05 -8.77 13.70
N LYS A 137 -10.78 -7.96 12.66
CA LYS A 137 -10.61 -6.51 12.79
C LYS A 137 -11.91 -5.75 13.12
N MET A 138 -13.05 -6.18 12.58
CA MET A 138 -14.35 -5.52 12.78
C MET A 138 -15.17 -6.07 13.96
N ALA A 139 -14.93 -7.31 14.41
CA ALA A 139 -15.55 -7.81 15.65
C ALA A 139 -15.02 -7.09 16.90
N LEU A 140 -13.77 -6.61 16.85
CA LEU A 140 -13.15 -5.86 17.94
C LEU A 140 -13.74 -4.44 18.12
N THR A 141 -14.29 -3.83 17.07
CA THR A 141 -14.96 -2.52 17.20
C THR A 141 -16.37 -2.60 17.80
N GLY A 142 -17.04 -3.75 17.74
CA GLY A 142 -18.38 -3.94 18.30
C GLY A 142 -18.45 -4.58 19.70
N ARG A 143 -17.52 -5.48 20.04
CA ARG A 143 -17.56 -6.23 21.31
C ARG A 143 -16.86 -5.55 22.48
N ILE A 144 -15.90 -4.65 22.25
CA ILE A 144 -15.18 -3.96 23.34
C ILE A 144 -16.04 -2.88 24.02
N LYS A 145 -17.01 -2.28 23.32
CA LYS A 145 -17.95 -1.31 23.92
C LYS A 145 -18.93 -1.90 24.95
N ARG A 146 -18.96 -3.22 25.15
CA ARG A 146 -19.87 -3.88 26.10
C ARG A 146 -19.19 -4.41 27.37
N TYR A 147 -17.88 -4.22 27.54
CA TYR A 147 -17.16 -4.68 28.74
C TYR A 147 -16.70 -3.58 29.69
N ASP A 148 -16.82 -2.30 29.30
CA ASP A 148 -16.45 -1.16 30.18
C ASP A 148 -17.64 -0.49 30.86
N ASN A 149 -18.85 -1.08 30.78
CA ASN A 149 -20.06 -0.57 31.45
C ASN A 149 -20.80 -1.69 32.21
N SER A 150 -20.08 -2.52 32.96
CA SER A 150 -20.66 -3.52 33.87
C SER A 150 -20.06 -3.38 35.25
#